data_AF-A0A966BYC2-F1
#
_entry.id   AF-A0A966BYC2-F1
#
_cell.length_a   1.000
_cell.length_b   1.000
_cell.length_c   1.000
_cell.angle_alpha   90.00
_cell.angle_beta   90.00
_cell.angle_gamma   90.00
#
_symmetry.space_group_name_H-M   'P 1'
#
loop_
_entity.id
_entity.type
_entity.pdbx_description
1 polymer ?
#
loop_
_entity_poly.entity_id
_entity_poly.type
_entity_poly.pdbx_seq_one_letter_code
_entity_poly.pdbx_strand_id
1 'polypeptide(L)'
;RRRTSANSAPSSNDLTTQVNSRFLAMCRAIKNQNITLWVVSFGNGVSSSSITNLQNCATSGKFYNASNSAELLNNFRTIANDISQLRLTS
;
A
#
# COMPACT_ATOMS: atom_id res chain seq x y z
N ARG A 1 1.32 11.27 -20.85
CA ARG A 1 0.20 11.96 -21.54
C ARG A 1 -0.60 12.75 -20.51
N ARG A 2 -0.87 14.05 -20.74
CA ARG A 2 -1.67 14.91 -19.84
C ARG A 2 -3.10 14.36 -19.72
N ARG A 3 -3.67 14.27 -18.50
CA ARG A 3 -5.03 13.75 -18.26
C ARG A 3 -6.07 14.80 -17.84
N THR A 4 -5.69 16.08 -17.82
CA THR A 4 -6.58 17.22 -17.54
C THR A 4 -6.73 18.10 -18.78
N SER A 5 -7.79 18.92 -18.80
CA SER A 5 -8.06 19.91 -19.87
C SER A 5 -6.81 20.68 -20.26
N ALA A 6 -6.61 20.93 -21.56
CA ALA A 6 -5.45 21.68 -22.08
C ALA A 6 -5.40 23.14 -21.59
N ASN A 7 -6.56 23.71 -21.26
CA ASN A 7 -6.73 25.14 -21.01
C ASN A 7 -6.71 25.51 -19.51
N SER A 8 -6.37 24.57 -18.62
CA SER A 8 -6.33 24.82 -17.18
C SER A 8 -5.26 23.95 -16.49
N ALA A 9 -4.57 24.52 -15.50
CA ALA A 9 -3.63 23.77 -14.67
C ALA A 9 -4.38 22.76 -13.77
N PRO A 10 -3.83 21.55 -13.51
CA PRO A 10 -4.43 20.59 -12.59
C PRO A 10 -4.54 21.17 -11.18
N SER A 11 -5.64 20.92 -10.49
CA SER A 11 -5.76 21.20 -9.05
C SER A 11 -4.98 20.17 -8.22
N SER A 12 -4.74 20.48 -6.94
CA SER A 12 -4.15 19.52 -6.00
C SER A 12 -4.98 18.24 -5.85
N ASN A 13 -6.31 18.34 -5.98
CA ASN A 13 -7.22 17.20 -5.93
C ASN A 13 -7.10 16.34 -7.19
N ASP A 14 -6.94 16.96 -8.37
CA ASP A 14 -6.69 16.23 -9.62
C ASP A 14 -5.37 15.49 -9.58
N LEU A 15 -4.33 16.12 -9.02
CA LEU A 15 -3.02 15.50 -8.86
C LEU A 15 -3.09 14.33 -7.87
N THR A 16 -3.70 14.53 -6.70
CA THR A 16 -3.90 13.49 -5.68
C THR A 16 -4.63 12.28 -6.26
N THR A 17 -5.73 12.52 -6.98
CA THR A 17 -6.52 11.46 -7.61
C THR A 17 -5.70 10.68 -8.64
N GLN A 18 -4.94 11.37 -9.49
CA GLN A 18 -4.11 10.72 -10.49
C GLN A 18 -2.97 9.90 -9.89
N VAL A 19 -2.31 10.42 -8.86
CA VAL A 19 -1.23 9.71 -8.17
C VAL A 19 -1.78 8.46 -7.48
N ASN A 20 -2.88 8.57 -6.73
CA ASN A 20 -3.51 7.43 -6.06
C ASN A 20 -3.98 6.37 -7.07
N SER A 21 -4.58 6.79 -8.20
CA SER A 21 -5.00 5.87 -9.25
C SER A 21 -3.83 5.08 -9.85
N ARG A 22 -2.69 5.74 -10.09
CA ARG A 22 -1.48 5.08 -10.61
C ARG A 22 -0.87 4.15 -9.58
N PHE A 23 -0.78 4.59 -8.32
CA PHE A 23 -0.32 3.76 -7.21
C PHE A 23 -1.12 2.45 -7.12
N LEU A 24 -2.45 2.55 -7.07
CA LEU A 24 -3.33 1.37 -7.00
C LEU A 24 -3.27 0.52 -8.27
N ALA A 25 -3.06 1.12 -9.46
CA ALA A 25 -2.86 0.35 -10.69
C ALA A 25 -1.58 -0.49 -10.63
N MET A 26 -0.48 0.05 -10.11
CA MET A 26 0.76 -0.71 -9.90
C MET A 26 0.57 -1.83 -8.88
N CYS A 27 -0.08 -1.56 -7.75
CA CYS A 27 -0.36 -2.60 -6.75
C CYS A 27 -1.17 -3.76 -7.34
N ARG A 28 -2.18 -3.46 -8.19
CA ARG A 28 -2.93 -4.50 -8.92
C ARG A 28 -2.05 -5.26 -9.90
N ALA A 29 -1.19 -4.58 -10.65
CA ALA A 29 -0.27 -5.23 -11.58
C ALA A 29 0.68 -6.19 -10.84
N ILE A 30 1.22 -5.80 -9.68
CA ILE A 30 2.05 -6.66 -8.82
C ILE A 30 1.26 -7.88 -8.36
N LYS A 31 0.07 -7.68 -7.79
CA LYS A 31 -0.77 -8.79 -7.30
C LYS A 31 -1.18 -9.77 -8.40
N ASN A 32 -1.39 -9.28 -9.62
CA ASN A 32 -1.73 -10.12 -10.78
C ASN A 32 -0.56 -11.00 -11.27
N GLN A 33 0.66 -10.78 -10.78
CA GLN A 33 1.81 -11.66 -11.01
C GLN A 33 1.93 -12.77 -9.95
N ASN A 34 0.84 -13.04 -9.19
CA ASN A 34 0.82 -13.96 -8.06
C ASN A 34 1.84 -13.61 -6.95
N ILE A 35 2.17 -12.32 -6.82
CA ILE A 35 3.04 -11.81 -5.76
C ILE A 35 2.20 -11.46 -4.54
N THR A 36 2.58 -11.98 -3.37
CA THR A 36 2.02 -11.53 -2.08
C THR A 36 2.60 -10.17 -1.72
N LEU A 37 1.78 -9.12 -1.81
CA LEU A 37 2.20 -7.75 -1.51
C LEU A 37 1.85 -7.38 -0.07
N TRP A 38 2.89 -7.32 0.76
CA TRP A 38 2.80 -6.90 2.16
C TRP A 38 3.00 -5.39 2.26
N VAL A 39 2.13 -4.70 2.99
CA VAL A 39 2.20 -3.24 3.15
C VAL A 39 2.14 -2.88 4.62
N VAL A 40 3.10 -2.08 5.07
CA VAL A 40 3.13 -1.53 6.43
C VAL A 40 3.02 -0.01 6.34
N SER A 41 1.93 0.55 6.85
CA SER A 41 1.83 1.97 7.13
C SER A 41 2.65 2.29 8.37
N PHE A 42 3.50 3.32 8.31
CA PHE A 42 4.37 3.69 9.42
C PHE A 42 4.27 5.18 9.75
N GLY A 43 4.21 5.49 11.04
CA GLY A 43 4.17 6.84 11.58
C GLY A 43 2.77 7.30 11.97
N ASN A 44 2.71 8.46 12.60
CA ASN A 44 1.48 9.11 13.04
C ASN A 44 0.99 10.12 11.99
N GLY A 45 -0.32 10.37 11.94
CA GLY A 45 -0.90 11.39 11.06
C GLY A 45 -1.09 10.97 9.60
N VAL A 46 -0.98 9.67 9.29
CA VAL A 46 -1.37 9.15 7.98
C VAL A 46 -2.89 9.30 7.81
N SER A 47 -3.30 10.03 6.78
CA SER A 47 -4.72 10.31 6.54
C SER A 47 -5.53 9.03 6.32
N SER A 48 -6.82 9.05 6.68
CA SER A 48 -7.71 7.90 6.49
C SER A 48 -7.81 7.46 5.02
N SER A 49 -7.76 8.40 4.08
CA SER A 49 -7.76 8.08 2.64
C SER A 49 -6.45 7.42 2.21
N SER A 50 -5.31 7.85 2.75
CA SER A 50 -4.02 7.17 2.54
C SER A 50 -4.02 5.76 3.13
N ILE A 51 -4.55 5.57 4.35
CA ILE A 51 -4.69 4.24 4.96
C ILE A 51 -5.53 3.32 4.07
N THR A 52 -6.68 3.79 3.57
CA THR A 52 -7.52 3.03 2.63
C THR A 52 -6.76 2.66 1.36
N ASN A 53 -5.97 3.58 0.79
CA ASN A 53 -5.17 3.28 -0.40
C ASN A 53 -4.07 2.24 -0.12
N LEU A 54 -3.38 2.33 1.02
CA LEU A 54 -2.36 1.37 1.42
C LEU A 54 -2.96 -0.01 1.68
N GLN A 55 -4.11 -0.08 2.34
CA GLN A 55 -4.84 -1.32 2.58
C GLN A 55 -5.30 -1.97 1.26
N ASN A 56 -5.84 -1.19 0.32
CA ASN A 56 -6.24 -1.66 -1.01
C ASN A 56 -5.04 -2.11 -1.86
N CYS A 57 -3.86 -1.53 -1.62
CA CYS A 57 -2.64 -1.92 -2.30
C CYS A 57 -2.18 -3.33 -1.87
N ALA A 58 -2.26 -3.63 -0.57
CA ALA A 58 -1.85 -4.92 -0.01
C ALA A 58 -2.62 -6.12 -0.60
N THR A 59 -2.03 -7.31 -0.51
CA THR A 59 -2.77 -8.57 -0.61
C THR A 59 -3.73 -8.69 0.58
N SER A 60 -4.87 -9.35 0.41
CA SER A 60 -5.87 -9.51 1.47
C SER A 60 -5.23 -10.06 2.75
N GLY A 61 -5.49 -9.40 3.88
CA GLY A 61 -4.91 -9.73 5.19
C GLY A 61 -3.43 -9.38 5.37
N LYS A 62 -2.76 -8.78 4.38
CA LYS A 62 -1.32 -8.46 4.40
C LYS A 62 -1.03 -6.96 4.57
N PHE A 63 -1.97 -6.23 5.17
CA PHE A 63 -1.83 -4.83 5.55
C PHE A 63 -1.62 -4.70 7.06
N TYR A 64 -0.66 -3.86 7.46
CA TYR A 64 -0.34 -3.57 8.85
C TYR A 64 -0.17 -2.06 9.05
N ASN A 65 -0.40 -1.58 10.27
CA ASN A 65 -0.13 -0.21 10.66
C ASN A 65 0.81 -0.21 11.87
N ALA A 66 1.71 0.76 11.94
CA ALA A 66 2.66 0.96 13.03
C ALA A 66 2.83 2.45 13.33
N SER A 67 2.56 2.84 14.55
CA SER A 67 2.65 4.23 15.02
C SER A 67 4.04 4.58 15.56
N ASN A 68 4.88 3.57 15.80
CA ASN A 68 6.21 3.69 16.39
C ASN A 68 7.12 2.50 16.01
N SER A 69 8.40 2.59 16.34
CA SER A 69 9.41 1.60 15.98
C SER A 69 9.18 0.22 16.61
N ALA A 70 8.60 0.15 17.82
CA ALA A 70 8.30 -1.12 18.46
C ALA A 70 7.19 -1.89 17.72
N GLU A 71 6.11 -1.19 17.34
CA GLU A 71 5.04 -1.75 16.51
C GLU A 71 5.55 -2.14 15.12
N LEU A 72 6.39 -1.32 14.51
CA LEU A 72 6.99 -1.61 13.20
C LEU A 72 7.80 -2.92 13.24
N LEU A 73 8.63 -3.07 14.27
CA LEU A 73 9.43 -4.27 14.46
C LEU A 73 8.55 -5.50 14.74
N ASN A 74 7.47 -5.34 15.51
CA ASN A 74 6.50 -6.41 15.73
C ASN A 74 5.84 -6.86 14.41
N ASN A 75 5.38 -5.91 13.59
CA ASN A 75 4.79 -6.22 12.28
C ASN A 75 5.76 -6.99 11.39
N PHE A 76 7.03 -6.57 11.30
CA PHE A 76 8.02 -7.31 10.51
C PHE A 76 8.28 -8.72 11.03
N ARG A 77 8.26 -8.95 12.35
CA ARG A 77 8.36 -10.31 12.93
C ARG A 77 7.16 -11.16 12.54
N THR A 78 5.94 -10.62 12.61
CA THR A 78 4.72 -11.33 12.17
C THR A 78 4.84 -11.72 10.70
N ILE A 79 5.25 -10.80 9.83
CA ILE A 79 5.46 -11.07 8.40
C ILE A 79 6.50 -12.19 8.20
N ALA A 80 7.62 -12.15 8.92
CA ALA A 80 8.66 -13.17 8.84
C ALA A 80 8.17 -14.56 9.27
N ASN A 81 7.32 -14.62 10.31
CA ASN A 81 6.72 -15.88 10.77
C ASN A 81 5.72 -16.46 9.76
N ASP A 82 4.87 -15.62 9.15
CA ASP A 82 3.96 -16.08 8.10
C ASP A 82 4.73 -16.64 6.89
N ILE A 83 5.84 -15.99 6.51
CA ILE A 83 6.72 -16.48 5.44
C ILE A 83 7.40 -17.80 5.83
N SER A 84 7.83 -17.95 7.08
CA SER A 84 8.50 -19.17 7.53
C SER A 84 7.55 -20.36 7.62
N GLN A 85 6.29 -20.17 8.03
CA GLN A 85 5.27 -21.22 8.04
C GLN A 85 4.97 -21.77 6.65
N LEU A 86 4.91 -20.90 5.62
CA LEU A 86 4.76 -21.33 4.23
C LEU A 86 5.88 -22.25 3.76
N ARG A 87 7.08 -22.12 4.35
CA ARG A 87 8.24 -22.95 4.04
C ARG A 87 8.24 -24.30 4.77
N LEU A 88 7.50 -24.43 5.86
CA LEU A 88 7.39 -25.67 6.65
C LEU A 88 6.25 -26.57 6.18
N THR A 89 5.22 -26.00 5.54
CA THR A 89 4.20 -26.76 4.81
C THR A 89 4.77 -27.17 3.44
N SER A 90 5.63 -28.18 3.43
CA SER A 90 6.16 -28.83 2.22
C SER A 90 6.08 -30.34 2.39
#